data_AF-A0A285HG21-F1
#
_entry.id   AF-A0A285HG21-F1
#
_cell.length_a   1.000
_cell.length_b   1.000
_cell.length_c   1.000
_cell.angle_alpha   90.00
_cell.angle_beta   90.00
_cell.angle_gamma   90.00
#
_symmetry.space_group_name_H-M   'P 1'
#
loop_
_entity.id
_entity.type
_entity.pdbx_description
1 polymer ?
#
loop_
_entity_poly.entity_id
_entity_poly.type
_entity_poly.pdbx_seq_one_letter_code
_entity_poly.pdbx_strand_id
1 'polypeptide(L)'
;MPKRKGPDDNDGPTPHGRGGDPDNVSAAEEHLAAKAAQGRAGSGERRSGPDDSAAIETAGIDPTAARAFVDNITENPRSLVGRSAEDIADHFTAAGFPASTVRTQRRGTSGNAVQVRIHNHPEITNIQVHPGGGRHTPEGSPYWKISTSTAGKTWVVPGNFRGADELGGKVVRYDE
;
A
#
# COMPACT_ATOMS: atom_id res chain seq x y z
N MET A 1 18.38 -71.88 -41.54
CA MET A 1 18.70 -71.73 -40.10
C MET A 1 17.42 -71.37 -39.34
N PRO A 2 17.27 -71.74 -38.04
CA PRO A 2 16.03 -72.30 -37.48
C PRO A 2 15.15 -71.36 -36.61
N LYS A 3 13.88 -71.78 -36.47
CA LYS A 3 12.96 -71.81 -35.30
C LYS A 3 12.48 -70.51 -34.59
N ARG A 4 11.17 -70.24 -34.78
CA ARG A 4 10.04 -70.14 -33.81
C ARG A 4 10.27 -69.51 -32.43
N LYS A 5 9.33 -68.63 -32.02
CA LYS A 5 8.33 -68.82 -30.91
C LYS A 5 7.95 -67.46 -30.25
N GLY A 6 6.69 -67.01 -30.39
CA GLY A 6 6.03 -66.14 -29.38
C GLY A 6 5.50 -66.99 -28.22
N PRO A 7 4.49 -66.62 -27.42
CA PRO A 7 3.85 -65.32 -27.18
C PRO A 7 3.68 -65.07 -25.64
N ASP A 8 2.75 -64.18 -25.29
CA ASP A 8 1.85 -64.23 -24.12
C ASP A 8 2.13 -63.34 -22.89
N ASP A 9 1.08 -62.57 -22.64
CA ASP A 9 0.60 -61.88 -21.45
C ASP A 9 0.70 -62.70 -20.15
N ASN A 10 0.96 -62.04 -19.00
CA ASN A 10 -0.03 -61.89 -17.92
C ASN A 10 0.57 -61.34 -16.60
N ASP A 11 -0.36 -60.81 -15.81
CA ASP A 11 -0.37 -60.69 -14.34
C ASP A 11 0.42 -59.55 -13.67
N GLY A 12 -0.30 -58.45 -13.42
CA GLY A 12 -0.90 -58.24 -12.09
C GLY A 12 0.00 -57.82 -10.92
N PRO A 13 -0.60 -57.22 -9.87
CA PRO A 13 -0.01 -56.11 -9.12
C PRO A 13 0.49 -56.52 -7.73
N THR A 14 1.51 -55.85 -7.17
CA THR A 14 1.51 -55.54 -5.72
C THR A 14 2.54 -54.48 -5.30
N PRO A 15 2.25 -53.72 -4.24
CA PRO A 15 2.98 -52.55 -3.77
C PRO A 15 3.83 -52.84 -2.52
N HIS A 16 4.84 -52.02 -2.27
CA HIS A 16 5.40 -51.77 -0.93
C HIS A 16 5.61 -50.25 -0.89
N GLY A 17 4.93 -49.47 -0.05
CA GLY A 17 4.91 -49.52 1.41
C GLY A 17 5.65 -48.27 1.91
N ARG A 18 4.91 -47.17 2.14
CA ARG A 18 4.61 -46.55 3.46
C ARG A 18 5.82 -45.97 4.22
N GLY A 19 5.69 -44.67 4.50
CA GLY A 19 6.06 -44.08 5.80
C GLY A 19 7.27 -43.16 5.77
N GLY A 20 7.05 -41.88 6.03
CA GLY A 20 8.11 -40.88 6.24
C GLY A 20 7.53 -39.47 6.24
N ASP A 21 7.11 -39.02 7.41
CA ASP A 21 6.43 -37.78 7.76
C ASP A 21 7.05 -36.47 7.24
N PRO A 22 6.23 -35.41 7.03
CA PRO A 22 6.69 -34.06 6.75
C PRO A 22 6.81 -33.23 8.03
N ASP A 23 7.97 -33.26 8.70
CA ASP A 23 8.26 -32.34 9.81
C ASP A 23 9.76 -32.00 9.86
N ASN A 24 10.11 -30.79 9.41
CA ASN A 24 11.11 -29.87 9.96
C ASN A 24 11.75 -29.00 8.87
N VAL A 25 11.30 -27.75 8.78
CA VAL A 25 12.22 -26.62 8.66
C VAL A 25 11.81 -25.54 9.65
N SER A 26 12.71 -25.32 10.60
CA SER A 26 12.80 -24.35 11.69
C SER A 26 12.16 -22.99 11.37
N ALA A 27 11.27 -22.44 12.20
CA ALA A 27 11.51 -21.87 13.53
C ALA A 27 12.53 -20.73 13.52
N ALA A 28 12.01 -19.49 13.45
CA ALA A 28 12.68 -18.26 13.83
C ALA A 28 11.62 -17.20 14.23
N GLU A 29 10.93 -17.45 15.33
CA GLU A 29 10.23 -16.45 16.13
C GLU A 29 10.79 -16.51 17.55
N GLU A 30 11.64 -15.55 17.91
CA GLU A 30 12.02 -15.21 19.29
C GLU A 30 11.95 -13.69 19.41
N HIS A 31 10.98 -13.15 20.14
CA HIS A 31 11.01 -12.89 21.59
C HIS A 31 11.99 -11.77 22.01
N LEU A 32 11.45 -10.58 22.29
CA LEU A 32 12.06 -9.60 23.18
C LEU A 32 11.06 -9.17 24.27
N ALA A 33 11.27 -9.83 25.41
CA ALA A 33 11.10 -9.49 26.82
C ALA A 33 10.11 -8.39 27.28
N ALA A 34 9.29 -8.82 28.25
CA ALA A 34 8.42 -8.05 29.12
C ALA A 34 9.12 -7.39 30.33
N LYS A 35 8.39 -6.44 30.93
CA LYS A 35 8.25 -6.06 32.36
C LYS A 35 8.70 -4.64 32.73
N ALA A 36 7.71 -3.83 33.08
CA ALA A 36 7.77 -2.96 34.25
C ALA A 36 6.37 -2.91 34.89
N ALA A 37 6.22 -3.56 36.04
CA ALA A 37 5.05 -3.44 36.90
C ALA A 37 5.53 -2.98 38.28
N GLN A 38 4.88 -1.94 38.81
CA GLN A 38 4.50 -1.69 40.21
C GLN A 38 4.77 -0.26 40.68
N GLY A 39 3.67 0.45 40.95
CA GLY A 39 3.60 1.65 41.76
C GLY A 39 2.13 1.95 42.07
N ARG A 40 1.69 1.66 43.30
CA ARG A 40 0.30 1.73 43.77
C ARG A 40 0.06 3.03 44.55
N ALA A 41 -1.08 3.66 44.25
CA ALA A 41 -1.96 4.54 45.04
C ALA A 41 -1.44 5.89 45.59
N GLY A 42 -2.13 6.96 45.16
CA GLY A 42 -2.24 8.25 45.84
C GLY A 42 -3.52 8.96 45.39
N SER A 43 -4.48 9.09 46.30
CA SER A 43 -5.80 9.70 46.13
C SER A 43 -5.71 11.22 45.86
N GLY A 44 -6.60 11.76 45.01
CA GLY A 44 -6.70 13.22 44.80
C GLY A 44 -7.63 13.67 43.67
N GLU A 45 -8.94 13.47 43.84
CA GLU A 45 -10.03 14.43 43.55
C GLU A 45 -9.70 15.67 42.66
N ARG A 46 -10.28 15.74 41.45
CA ARG A 46 -11.15 16.82 40.88
C ARG A 46 -10.93 17.14 39.38
N ARG A 47 -11.93 16.73 38.58
CA ARG A 47 -12.67 17.50 37.54
C ARG A 47 -11.87 18.28 36.47
N SER A 48 -11.93 17.82 35.21
CA SER A 48 -12.72 18.40 34.10
C SER A 48 -12.44 17.61 32.80
N GLY A 49 -13.34 17.71 31.81
CA GLY A 49 -13.53 16.80 30.66
C GLY A 49 -12.37 16.67 29.64
N PRO A 50 -12.54 15.79 28.63
CA PRO A 50 -11.46 15.35 27.76
C PRO A 50 -11.30 16.30 26.58
N ASP A 51 -10.19 17.02 26.52
CA ASP A 51 -9.64 17.43 25.23
C ASP A 51 -8.49 16.46 24.94
N ASP A 52 -8.85 15.36 24.27
CA ASP A 52 -7.92 14.38 23.70
C ASP A 52 -7.15 15.05 22.54
N SER A 53 -6.25 15.98 22.88
CA SER A 53 -5.21 16.45 21.97
C SER A 53 -3.90 15.78 22.34
N ALA A 54 -3.88 14.45 22.29
CA ALA A 54 -2.63 13.71 22.09
C ALA A 54 -2.23 13.92 20.62
N ALA A 55 -1.78 15.13 20.31
CA ALA A 55 -1.12 15.44 19.06
C ALA A 55 0.15 14.57 19.02
N ILE A 56 0.05 13.48 18.27
CA ILE A 56 1.21 12.69 17.86
C ILE A 56 2.09 13.71 17.12
N GLU A 57 3.27 14.03 17.65
CA GLU A 57 4.24 14.94 17.03
C GLU A 57 4.63 14.39 15.65
N THR A 58 3.84 14.74 14.65
CA THR A 58 3.99 14.28 13.28
C THR A 58 4.80 15.36 12.56
N ALA A 59 6.10 15.12 12.41
CA ALA A 59 7.02 15.82 11.50
C ALA A 59 6.94 17.38 11.44
N GLY A 60 6.49 18.07 12.50
CA GLY A 60 6.33 19.53 12.49
C GLY A 60 5.27 20.05 11.50
N ILE A 61 4.38 19.18 11.02
CA ILE A 61 3.27 19.58 10.13
C ILE A 61 2.11 20.07 11.01
N ASP A 62 1.63 21.28 10.74
CA ASP A 62 0.44 21.82 11.42
C ASP A 62 -0.81 20.98 11.07
N PRO A 63 -1.54 20.43 12.05
CA PRO A 63 -2.71 19.57 11.79
C PRO A 63 -3.82 20.27 11.02
N THR A 64 -3.99 21.59 11.18
CA THR A 64 -5.03 22.36 10.47
C THR A 64 -4.67 22.49 8.99
N ALA A 65 -3.41 22.83 8.69
CA ALA A 65 -2.89 22.88 7.33
C ALA A 65 -2.92 21.50 6.67
N ALA A 66 -2.58 20.45 7.42
CA ALA A 66 -2.67 19.07 6.95
C ALA A 66 -4.11 18.69 6.56
N ARG A 67 -5.08 19.02 7.42
CA ARG A 67 -6.50 18.78 7.14
C ARG A 67 -6.97 19.54 5.91
N ALA A 68 -6.64 20.83 5.82
CA ALA A 68 -6.98 21.66 4.67
C ALA A 68 -6.36 21.14 3.37
N PHE A 69 -5.12 20.65 3.41
CA PHE A 69 -4.49 19.99 2.26
C PHE A 69 -5.26 18.73 1.86
N VAL A 70 -5.54 17.83 2.81
CA VAL A 70 -6.25 16.57 2.57
C VAL A 70 -7.63 16.79 1.96
N ASP A 71 -8.40 17.72 2.52
CA ASP A 71 -9.75 18.05 2.03
C ASP A 71 -9.71 18.65 0.61
N ASN A 72 -8.64 19.37 0.27
CA ASN A 72 -8.47 19.98 -1.04
C ASN A 72 -8.01 19.00 -2.14
N ILE A 73 -7.62 17.75 -1.82
CA ILE A 73 -7.13 16.79 -2.85
C ILE A 73 -8.22 16.41 -3.85
N THR A 74 -9.47 16.26 -3.43
CA THR A 74 -10.57 15.82 -4.31
C THR A 74 -11.08 16.98 -5.19
N GLU A 75 -11.15 18.17 -4.61
CA GLU A 75 -11.53 19.42 -5.30
C GLU A 75 -10.43 19.91 -6.26
N ASN A 76 -9.18 19.93 -5.78
CA ASN A 76 -8.00 20.32 -6.54
C ASN A 76 -6.92 19.22 -6.51
N PRO A 77 -7.05 18.18 -7.36
CA PRO A 77 -6.07 17.10 -7.48
C PRO A 77 -4.65 17.54 -7.82
N ARG A 78 -4.48 18.73 -8.43
CA ARG A 78 -3.18 19.29 -8.77
C ARG A 78 -2.34 19.64 -7.54
N SER A 79 -2.95 19.73 -6.36
CA SER A 79 -2.23 19.93 -5.08
C SER A 79 -1.19 18.84 -4.77
N LEU A 80 -1.31 17.66 -5.39
CA LEU A 80 -0.34 16.56 -5.24
C LEU A 80 0.95 16.75 -6.07
N VAL A 81 0.97 17.69 -7.01
CA VAL A 81 2.11 17.83 -7.92
C VAL A 81 3.36 18.23 -7.17
N GLY A 82 4.44 17.47 -7.36
CA GLY A 82 5.72 17.67 -6.67
C GLY A 82 5.80 17.06 -5.27
N ARG A 83 4.70 16.47 -4.75
CA ARG A 83 4.66 15.82 -3.44
C ARG A 83 5.16 14.37 -3.53
N SER A 84 5.99 13.95 -2.59
CA SER A 84 6.40 12.55 -2.44
C SER A 84 5.29 11.71 -1.78
N ALA A 85 5.40 10.39 -1.87
CA ALA A 85 4.43 9.51 -1.21
C ALA A 85 4.52 9.61 0.32
N GLU A 86 5.73 9.81 0.85
CA GLU A 86 5.98 10.01 2.27
C GLU A 86 5.36 11.31 2.75
N ASP A 87 5.57 12.43 2.04
CA ASP A 87 4.99 13.74 2.40
C ASP A 87 3.45 13.71 2.37
N ILE A 88 2.87 13.01 1.39
CA ILE A 88 1.42 12.77 1.34
C ILE A 88 0.96 11.97 2.56
N ALA A 89 1.64 10.86 2.90
CA ALA A 89 1.29 10.03 4.04
C ALA A 89 1.38 10.80 5.38
N ASP A 90 2.39 11.65 5.53
CA ASP A 90 2.58 12.48 6.71
C ASP A 90 1.44 13.51 6.85
N HIS A 91 1.00 14.14 5.75
CA HIS A 91 -0.16 15.04 5.78
C HIS A 91 -1.46 14.31 6.14
N PHE A 92 -1.70 13.10 5.61
CA PHE A 92 -2.88 12.31 6.02
C PHE A 92 -2.81 11.96 7.51
N THR A 93 -1.65 11.53 7.99
CA THR A 93 -1.45 11.15 9.40
C THR A 93 -1.63 12.35 10.33
N ALA A 94 -1.04 13.50 9.99
CA ALA A 94 -1.19 14.75 10.73
C ALA A 94 -2.65 15.28 10.71
N ALA A 95 -3.40 14.98 9.66
CA ALA A 95 -4.83 15.29 9.55
C ALA A 95 -5.75 14.31 10.31
N GLY A 96 -5.18 13.30 11.00
CA GLY A 96 -5.93 12.31 11.77
C GLY A 96 -6.35 11.06 11.00
N PHE A 97 -5.84 10.85 9.78
CA PHE A 97 -6.09 9.65 8.97
C PHE A 97 -4.83 8.79 8.93
N PRO A 98 -4.81 7.62 9.58
CA PRO A 98 -3.67 6.74 9.52
C PRO A 98 -3.33 6.41 8.06
N ALA A 99 -2.08 6.67 7.65
CA ALA A 99 -1.60 6.40 6.31
C ALA A 99 -0.28 5.64 6.32
N SER A 100 -0.05 4.83 5.29
CA SER A 100 1.21 4.09 5.13
C SER A 100 1.65 4.04 3.68
N THR A 101 2.97 4.09 3.46
CA THR A 101 3.58 3.97 2.14
C THR A 101 3.97 2.53 1.83
N VAL A 102 3.61 2.03 0.66
CA VAL A 102 3.95 0.69 0.17
C VAL A 102 4.54 0.80 -1.23
N ARG A 103 5.78 0.34 -1.42
CA ARG A 103 6.39 0.25 -2.74
C ARG A 103 5.77 -0.89 -3.54
N THR A 104 5.48 -0.64 -4.80
CA THR A 104 4.99 -1.69 -5.71
C THR A 104 6.14 -2.65 -6.07
N GLN A 105 5.91 -3.96 -6.04
CA GLN A 105 6.92 -4.98 -6.40
C GLN A 105 6.77 -5.50 -7.83
N ARG A 106 6.14 -4.73 -8.72
CA ARG A 106 5.87 -5.14 -10.10
C ARG A 106 7.07 -4.84 -10.98
N ARG A 107 7.26 -5.62 -12.04
CA ARG A 107 8.31 -5.36 -13.05
C ARG A 107 7.88 -4.20 -13.97
N GLY A 108 8.81 -3.30 -14.32
CA GLY A 108 8.59 -2.16 -15.22
C GLY A 108 8.49 -0.81 -14.49
N THR A 109 8.35 0.30 -15.22
CA THR A 109 8.33 1.66 -14.63
C THR A 109 7.11 1.92 -13.75
N SER A 110 5.96 1.32 -14.07
CA SER A 110 4.79 1.30 -13.18
C SER A 110 5.06 0.53 -11.88
N GLY A 111 6.10 -0.31 -11.86
CA GLY A 111 6.61 -0.98 -10.67
C GLY A 111 7.32 -0.07 -9.69
N ASN A 112 7.82 1.09 -10.15
CA ASN A 112 8.47 2.08 -9.28
C ASN A 112 7.46 2.97 -8.54
N ALA A 113 6.16 2.68 -8.66
CA ALA A 113 5.13 3.44 -7.98
C ALA A 113 5.13 3.19 -6.47
N VAL A 114 5.01 4.25 -5.70
CA VAL A 114 4.78 4.18 -4.26
C VAL A 114 3.31 4.45 -3.98
N GLN A 115 2.67 3.56 -3.25
CA GLN A 115 1.26 3.66 -2.88
C GLN A 115 1.15 4.24 -1.48
N VAL A 116 0.30 5.23 -1.29
CA VAL A 116 -0.13 5.75 0.00
C VAL A 116 -1.50 5.14 0.29
N ARG A 117 -1.55 4.20 1.22
CA ARG A 117 -2.80 3.59 1.70
C ARG A 117 -3.34 4.42 2.84
N ILE A 118 -4.57 4.90 2.69
CA ILE A 118 -5.20 5.81 3.63
C ILE A 118 -6.35 5.07 4.31
N HIS A 119 -6.34 5.06 5.64
CA HIS A 119 -7.33 4.38 6.45
C HIS A 119 -8.30 5.37 7.08
N ASN A 120 -9.58 4.99 7.14
CA ASN A 120 -10.66 5.75 7.78
C ASN A 120 -10.94 7.15 7.19
N HIS A 121 -10.41 7.47 6.01
CA HIS A 121 -10.80 8.68 5.28
C HIS A 121 -12.10 8.44 4.51
N PRO A 122 -13.08 9.36 4.54
CA PRO A 122 -14.43 9.12 4.01
C PRO A 122 -14.45 8.89 2.48
N GLU A 123 -13.56 9.55 1.75
CA GLU A 123 -13.56 9.55 0.28
C GLU A 123 -12.32 8.86 -0.33
N ILE A 124 -11.13 9.34 -0.02
CA ILE A 124 -9.87 8.81 -0.56
C ILE A 124 -9.45 7.53 0.17
N THR A 125 -9.12 6.48 -0.58
CA THR A 125 -8.67 5.19 -0.02
C THR A 125 -7.20 4.90 -0.35
N ASN A 126 -6.72 5.37 -1.51
CA ASN A 126 -5.35 5.14 -1.94
C ASN A 126 -4.88 6.21 -2.93
N ILE A 127 -3.63 6.64 -2.80
CA ILE A 127 -2.93 7.46 -3.79
C ILE A 127 -1.72 6.70 -4.31
N GLN A 128 -1.47 6.68 -5.61
CA GLN A 128 -0.24 6.13 -6.19
C GLN A 128 0.58 7.27 -6.78
N VAL A 129 1.84 7.36 -6.35
CA VAL A 129 2.83 8.30 -6.87
C VAL A 129 3.73 7.54 -7.84
N HIS A 130 3.72 7.94 -9.10
CA HIS A 130 4.56 7.36 -10.13
C HIS A 130 5.68 8.34 -10.49
N PRO A 131 6.95 7.92 -10.50
CA PRO A 131 8.08 8.78 -10.90
C PRO A 131 8.12 9.08 -12.41
N GLY A 132 7.24 8.46 -13.20
CA GLY A 132 7.23 8.54 -14.65
C GLY A 132 8.04 7.45 -15.35
N GLY A 133 8.15 7.58 -16.66
CA GLY A 133 8.85 6.63 -17.53
C GLY A 133 7.99 5.49 -18.09
N GLY A 134 8.57 4.75 -19.03
CA GLY A 134 7.95 3.60 -19.67
C GLY A 134 6.96 4.00 -20.75
N ARG A 135 5.74 3.43 -20.71
CA ARG A 135 4.78 3.55 -21.82
C ARG A 135 3.97 4.85 -21.81
N HIS A 136 3.72 5.41 -20.62
CA HIS A 136 2.79 6.53 -20.46
C HIS A 136 3.46 7.89 -20.49
N THR A 137 4.64 8.02 -19.88
CA THR A 137 5.36 9.30 -19.81
C THR A 137 6.86 9.10 -20.06
N PRO A 138 7.58 10.16 -20.46
CA PRO A 138 9.04 10.17 -20.40
C PRO A 138 9.55 9.90 -18.97
N GLU A 139 10.79 9.43 -18.86
CA GLU A 139 11.44 9.31 -17.55
C GLU A 139 11.51 10.69 -16.86
N GLY A 140 11.26 10.73 -15.56
CA GLY A 140 11.22 11.96 -14.78
C GLY A 140 9.96 12.81 -14.98
N SER A 141 8.94 12.30 -15.67
CA SER A 141 7.61 12.95 -15.79
C SER A 141 6.61 12.26 -14.87
N PRO A 142 6.51 12.70 -13.59
CA PRO A 142 5.70 12.02 -12.58
C PRO A 142 4.21 12.15 -12.86
N TYR A 143 3.44 11.24 -12.28
CA TYR A 143 1.99 11.32 -12.32
C TYR A 143 1.37 10.65 -11.09
N TRP A 144 0.14 11.02 -10.77
CA TRP A 144 -0.57 10.51 -9.60
C TRP A 144 -1.87 9.84 -9.99
N LYS A 145 -2.25 8.83 -9.21
CA LYS A 145 -3.55 8.18 -9.30
C LYS A 145 -4.21 8.19 -7.93
N ILE A 146 -5.30 8.95 -7.81
CA ILE A 146 -6.15 9.03 -6.63
C ILE A 146 -7.29 8.02 -6.81
N SER A 147 -7.47 7.14 -5.84
CA SER A 147 -8.56 6.17 -5.80
C SER A 147 -9.49 6.53 -4.65
N THR A 148 -10.75 6.75 -4.98
CA THR A 148 -11.82 7.11 -4.04
C THR A 148 -12.81 5.97 -3.87
N SER A 149 -13.50 5.93 -2.73
CA SER A 149 -14.57 4.99 -2.43
C SER A 149 -15.85 5.27 -3.24
N THR A 150 -16.07 6.51 -3.67
CA THR A 150 -17.34 6.97 -4.27
C THR A 150 -17.19 7.48 -5.71
N ALA A 151 -16.21 8.33 -6.00
CA ALA A 151 -16.05 9.00 -7.29
C ALA A 151 -15.17 8.23 -8.31
N GLY A 152 -14.68 7.05 -7.94
CA GLY A 152 -13.79 6.25 -8.77
C GLY A 152 -12.34 6.77 -8.76
N LYS A 153 -11.74 6.90 -9.94
CA LYS A 153 -10.31 7.23 -10.09
C LYS A 153 -10.14 8.65 -10.63
N THR A 154 -9.19 9.39 -10.07
CA THR A 154 -8.70 10.65 -10.62
C THR A 154 -7.22 10.52 -10.93
N TRP A 155 -6.84 10.87 -12.15
CA TRP A 155 -5.47 10.83 -12.63
C TRP A 155 -4.94 12.25 -12.76
N VAL A 156 -3.75 12.51 -12.22
CA VAL A 156 -3.06 13.79 -12.32
C VAL A 156 -1.80 13.55 -13.15
N VAL A 157 -1.79 14.04 -14.38
CA VAL A 157 -0.83 13.62 -15.41
C VAL A 157 -0.20 14.82 -16.12
N PRO A 158 0.99 14.69 -16.72
CA PRO A 158 1.50 15.71 -17.63
C PRO A 158 0.70 15.72 -18.94
N GLY A 159 0.80 16.81 -19.71
CA GLY A 159 0.11 17.00 -20.97
C GLY A 159 0.60 16.04 -22.04
N ASN A 160 1.86 15.60 -21.94
CA ASN A 160 2.44 14.58 -22.82
C ASN A 160 2.09 13.13 -22.43
N PHE A 161 1.19 12.91 -21.47
CA PHE A 161 0.80 11.57 -21.02
C PHE A 161 0.09 10.78 -22.14
N ARG A 162 0.65 9.63 -22.49
CA ARG A 162 0.14 8.76 -23.55
C ARG A 162 -0.98 7.85 -23.05
N GLY A 163 -2.07 7.80 -23.80
CA GLY A 163 -3.26 7.00 -23.48
C GLY A 163 -4.14 7.62 -22.40
N ALA A 164 -4.07 8.94 -22.21
CA ALA A 164 -4.90 9.66 -21.24
C ALA A 164 -6.40 9.43 -21.51
N ASP A 165 -6.80 9.40 -22.77
CA ASP A 165 -8.20 9.21 -23.20
C ASP A 165 -8.71 7.78 -22.97
N GLU A 166 -7.81 6.83 -22.74
CA GLU A 166 -8.12 5.42 -22.43
C GLU A 166 -8.19 5.17 -20.92
N LEU A 167 -7.83 6.15 -20.09
CA LEU A 167 -7.88 6.02 -18.64
C LEU A 167 -9.32 6.06 -18.17
N GLY A 168 -9.72 5.03 -17.41
CA GLY A 168 -10.97 5.09 -16.66
C GLY A 168 -10.89 6.09 -15.51
N GLY A 169 -11.83 7.04 -15.46
CA GLY A 169 -11.97 8.05 -14.40
C GLY A 169 -11.77 9.49 -14.89
N LYS A 170 -11.61 10.41 -13.95
CA LYS A 170 -11.30 11.82 -14.23
C LYS A 170 -9.81 11.97 -14.55
N VAL A 171 -9.47 12.73 -15.58
CA VAL A 171 -8.07 13.08 -15.91
C VAL A 171 -7.87 14.58 -15.71
N VAL A 172 -6.81 14.96 -15.02
CA VAL A 172 -6.40 16.34 -14.74
C VAL A 172 -4.97 16.51 -15.22
N ARG A 173 -4.75 17.42 -16.17
CA ARG A 173 -3.40 17.79 -16.61
C ARG A 173 -2.84 18.91 -15.75
N TYR A 174 -1.58 18.83 -15.32
CA TYR A 174 -1.00 19.79 -14.37
C TYR A 174 -0.07 20.84 -14.98
N ASP A 175 0.23 20.71 -16.26
CA ASP A 175 1.10 21.57 -17.07
C ASP A 175 0.32 22.30 -18.19
N GLU A 176 -1.02 22.27 -18.11
CA GLU A 176 -1.96 23.05 -18.94
C GLU A 176 -2.49 24.29 -18.22
#